data_AF-A0A2P6WB64-F1
#
_entry.id   AF-A0A2P6WB64-F1
#
_cell.length_a   1.000
_cell.length_b   1.000
_cell.length_c   1.000
_cell.angle_alpha   90.00
_cell.angle_beta   90.00
_cell.angle_gamma   90.00
#
_symmetry.space_group_name_H-M   'P 1'
#
loop_
_entity.id
_entity.type
_entity.pdbx_description
1 polymer ?
#
loop_
_entity_poly.entity_id
_entity_poly.type
_entity_poly.pdbx_seq_one_letter_code
_entity_poly.pdbx_strand_id
1 'polypeptide(L)'
;MAATGKISGTKVKVWDEEEAEEVHSNFYYGKIIEEEGYLELSLVEALHLVDRDELEIVEDDEVLDREELFQRFSEEDDEFDQKYAAYSDLRERGFIVKTGFKFGTHFRV
;
A
#
# COMPACT_ATOMS: atom_id res chain seq x y z
N MET A 1 -11.05 0.69 -12.60
CA MET A 1 -11.44 -0.51 -11.82
C MET A 1 -10.55 -0.52 -10.59
N ALA A 2 -10.94 -1.13 -9.48
CA ALA A 2 -10.03 -1.26 -8.34
C ALA A 2 -8.99 -2.35 -8.69
N ALA A 3 -7.72 -2.09 -8.38
CA ALA A 3 -6.66 -3.07 -8.58
C ALA A 3 -6.77 -4.19 -7.55
N THR A 4 -6.28 -5.41 -7.84
CA THR A 4 -6.31 -6.52 -6.89
C THR A 4 -4.94 -6.82 -6.31
N GLY A 5 -4.80 -6.67 -4.99
CA GLY A 5 -3.59 -6.97 -4.23
C GLY A 5 -3.70 -8.25 -3.41
N LYS A 6 -2.56 -8.92 -3.17
CA LYS A 6 -2.44 -10.05 -2.23
C LYS A 6 -1.41 -9.76 -1.15
N ILE A 7 -1.71 -10.11 0.10
CA ILE A 7 -0.78 -9.95 1.22
C ILE A 7 0.35 -10.97 1.09
N SER A 8 1.60 -10.52 1.28
CA SER A 8 2.80 -11.35 1.25
C SER A 8 3.77 -10.87 2.33
N GLY A 9 3.64 -11.42 3.53
CA GLY A 9 4.36 -10.94 4.72
C GLY A 9 3.98 -9.50 5.05
N THR A 10 4.97 -8.61 5.14
CA THR A 10 4.79 -7.18 5.49
C THR A 10 4.53 -6.29 4.27
N LYS A 11 4.06 -6.87 3.15
CA LYS A 11 3.86 -6.20 1.86
C LYS A 11 2.57 -6.66 1.20
N VAL A 12 2.04 -5.84 0.30
CA VAL A 12 0.94 -6.20 -0.60
C VAL A 12 1.46 -6.18 -2.03
N LYS A 13 1.15 -7.22 -2.80
CA LYS A 13 1.62 -7.40 -4.18
C LYS A 13 0.45 -7.37 -5.15
N VAL A 14 0.54 -6.54 -6.19
CA VAL A 14 -0.40 -6.51 -7.32
C VAL A 14 0.31 -7.18 -8.50
N TRP A 15 -0.20 -8.34 -8.92
CA TRP A 15 0.43 -9.20 -9.93
C TRP A 15 -0.05 -8.92 -11.35
N ASP A 16 -1.18 -8.25 -11.52
CA ASP A 16 -1.65 -7.84 -12.84
C ASP A 16 -0.83 -6.62 -13.30
N GLU A 17 -0.26 -6.72 -14.51
CA GLU A 17 0.66 -5.71 -15.05
C GLU A 17 -0.07 -4.39 -15.37
N GLU A 18 -1.32 -4.47 -15.85
CA GLU A 18 -2.13 -3.31 -16.20
C GLU A 18 -2.54 -2.57 -14.91
N GLU A 19 -3.06 -3.29 -13.92
CA GLU A 19 -3.40 -2.74 -12.61
C GLU A 19 -2.18 -2.16 -11.88
N ALA A 20 -1.04 -2.85 -11.95
CA ALA A 20 0.23 -2.40 -11.37
C ALA A 20 0.69 -1.08 -11.99
N GLU A 21 0.61 -0.94 -13.32
CA GLU A 21 0.92 0.31 -14.00
C GLU A 21 -0.08 1.42 -13.64
N GLU A 22 -1.38 1.14 -13.59
CA GLU A 22 -2.40 2.14 -13.24
C GLU A 22 -2.19 2.72 -11.84
N VAL A 23 -1.92 1.86 -10.85
CA VAL A 23 -1.66 2.26 -9.46
C VAL A 23 -0.34 3.02 -9.34
N HIS A 24 0.71 2.58 -10.04
CA HIS A 24 2.03 3.19 -9.95
C HIS A 24 2.13 4.53 -10.72
N SER A 25 1.57 4.62 -11.93
CA SER A 25 1.79 5.73 -12.87
C SER A 25 1.15 7.06 -12.43
N ASN A 26 -0.02 7.01 -11.80
CA ASN A 26 -0.78 8.23 -11.48
C ASN A 26 -0.20 9.00 -10.29
N PHE A 27 0.31 8.30 -9.27
CA PHE A 27 0.70 8.92 -8.00
C PHE A 27 1.98 8.34 -7.39
N TYR A 28 2.69 7.49 -8.13
CA TYR A 28 3.89 6.80 -7.66
C TYR A 28 3.61 6.05 -6.34
N TYR A 29 2.59 5.20 -6.29
CA TYR A 29 2.40 4.27 -5.17
C TYR A 29 3.29 3.04 -5.36
N GLY A 30 3.95 2.59 -4.29
CA GLY A 30 4.74 1.36 -4.32
C GLY A 30 6.02 1.42 -5.17
N LYS A 31 6.50 0.24 -5.53
CA LYS A 31 7.68 0.00 -6.38
C LYS A 31 7.41 -1.19 -7.31
N ILE A 32 7.54 -0.99 -8.61
CA ILE A 32 7.50 -2.09 -9.57
C ILE A 32 8.76 -2.94 -9.42
N ILE A 33 8.57 -4.25 -9.25
CA ILE A 33 9.63 -5.25 -9.23
C ILE A 33 9.69 -5.89 -10.62
N GLU A 34 10.45 -5.26 -11.52
CA GLU A 34 10.52 -5.66 -12.94
C GLU A 34 10.97 -7.11 -13.14
N GLU A 35 11.84 -7.63 -12.26
CA GLU A 35 12.34 -9.00 -12.32
C GLU A 35 11.24 -10.05 -12.07
N GLU A 36 10.21 -9.70 -11.30
CA GLU A 36 9.14 -10.61 -10.90
C GLU A 36 7.76 -10.23 -11.46
N GLY A 37 7.64 -9.06 -12.11
CA GLY A 37 6.43 -8.62 -12.81
C GLY A 37 5.27 -8.23 -11.88
N TYR A 38 5.55 -7.65 -10.72
CA TYR A 38 4.49 -7.16 -9.81
C TYR A 38 4.81 -5.79 -9.22
N LEU A 39 3.76 -5.09 -8.78
CA LEU A 39 3.89 -3.90 -7.96
C LEU A 39 3.93 -4.28 -6.48
N GLU A 40 4.97 -3.87 -5.77
CA GLU A 40 5.08 -3.99 -4.32
C GLU A 40 4.60 -2.72 -3.63
N LEU A 41 3.63 -2.86 -2.73
CA LEU A 41 3.11 -1.82 -1.84
C LEU A 41 3.50 -2.11 -0.40
N SER A 42 3.85 -1.07 0.36
CA SER A 42 3.87 -1.16 1.82
C SER A 42 2.45 -1.29 2.38
N LEU A 43 2.30 -1.84 3.60
CA LEU A 43 1.00 -1.97 4.26
C LEU A 43 0.26 -0.62 4.36
N VAL A 44 1.01 0.44 4.63
CA VAL A 44 0.48 1.81 4.75
C VAL A 44 -0.03 2.33 3.40
N GLU A 45 0.72 2.10 2.32
CA GLU A 45 0.27 2.44 0.96
C GLU A 45 -0.97 1.65 0.56
N ALA A 46 -0.98 0.34 0.85
CA ALA A 46 -2.07 -0.54 0.50
C ALA A 46 -3.38 -0.13 1.21
N LEU A 47 -3.34 0.12 2.52
CA LEU A 47 -4.52 0.56 3.25
C LEU A 47 -5.03 1.92 2.75
N HIS A 48 -4.12 2.83 2.38
CA HIS A 48 -4.53 4.13 1.84
C HIS A 48 -5.24 4.00 0.49
N LEU A 49 -4.81 3.06 -0.35
CA LEU A 49 -5.47 2.77 -1.62
C LEU A 49 -6.81 2.07 -1.43
N VAL A 50 -6.93 1.20 -0.42
CA VAL A 50 -8.20 0.60 0.01
C VAL A 50 -9.18 1.68 0.49
N ASP A 51 -8.74 2.63 1.32
CA ASP A 51 -9.55 3.76 1.79
C ASP A 51 -10.01 4.70 0.65
N ARG A 52 -9.42 4.57 -0.54
CA ARG A 52 -9.74 5.34 -1.75
C ARG A 52 -10.51 4.53 -2.80
N ASP A 53 -10.88 3.28 -2.50
CA ASP A 53 -11.53 2.35 -3.43
C ASP A 53 -10.69 2.11 -4.71
N GLU A 54 -9.37 2.29 -4.64
CA GLU A 54 -8.42 2.10 -5.77
C GLU A 54 -7.73 0.73 -5.71
N LEU A 55 -7.81 0.02 -4.58
CA LEU A 55 -7.23 -1.30 -4.37
C LEU A 55 -8.17 -2.17 -3.52
N GLU A 56 -8.40 -3.40 -3.95
CA GLU A 56 -9.01 -4.47 -3.16
C GLU A 56 -7.93 -5.48 -2.77
N ILE A 57 -7.93 -5.93 -1.52
CA ILE A 57 -6.96 -6.93 -1.04
C ILE A 57 -7.69 -8.27 -0.88
N VAL A 58 -7.21 -9.28 -1.62
CA VAL A 58 -7.81 -10.61 -1.67
C VAL A 58 -6.89 -11.63 -1.03
N GLU A 59 -7.45 -12.45 -0.12
CA GLU A 59 -6.80 -13.61 0.47
C GLU A 59 -7.76 -14.80 0.41
N ASP A 60 -7.26 -15.98 0.00
CA ASP A 60 -8.08 -17.20 -0.12
C ASP A 60 -9.40 -17.04 -0.92
N ASP A 61 -9.35 -16.22 -1.99
CA ASP A 61 -10.50 -15.86 -2.85
C ASP A 61 -11.59 -14.99 -2.19
N GLU A 62 -11.31 -14.43 -1.01
CA GLU A 62 -12.18 -13.48 -0.30
C GLU A 62 -11.55 -12.08 -0.24
N VAL A 63 -12.36 -11.04 -0.48
CA VAL A 63 -11.94 -9.64 -0.30
C VAL A 63 -11.95 -9.34 1.19
N LEU A 64 -10.82 -8.89 1.72
CA LEU A 64 -10.69 -8.54 3.14
C LEU A 64 -11.33 -7.19 3.41
N ASP A 65 -12.08 -7.09 4.51
CA ASP A 65 -12.66 -5.82 4.93
C ASP A 65 -11.56 -4.85 5.39
N ARG A 66 -11.78 -3.56 5.14
CA ARG A 66 -10.87 -2.49 5.56
C ARG A 66 -10.52 -2.53 7.05
N GLU A 67 -11.50 -2.85 7.90
CA GLU A 67 -11.31 -2.94 9.35
C GLU A 67 -10.43 -4.13 9.74
N GLU A 68 -10.57 -5.26 9.05
CA GLU A 68 -9.73 -6.45 9.24
C GLU A 68 -8.30 -6.17 8.80
N LEU A 69 -8.12 -5.52 7.65
CA LEU A 69 -6.82 -5.09 7.15
C LEU A 69 -6.11 -4.16 8.15
N PHE A 70 -6.83 -3.16 8.68
CA PHE A 70 -6.26 -2.25 9.66
C PHE A 70 -5.80 -2.97 10.92
N GLN A 71 -6.62 -3.89 11.45
CA GLN A 71 -6.25 -4.68 12.64
C GLN A 71 -5.01 -5.53 12.36
N ARG A 72 -5.03 -6.29 11.25
CA ARG A 72 -3.91 -7.16 10.86
C ARG A 72 -2.62 -6.39 10.64
N PHE A 73 -2.68 -5.24 9.98
CA PHE A 73 -1.49 -4.41 9.75
C PHE A 73 -0.96 -3.77 11.04
N SER A 74 -1.85 -3.47 11.99
CA SER A 74 -1.47 -2.99 13.32
C SER A 74 -0.85 -4.07 14.20
N GLU A 75 -1.19 -5.35 13.97
CA GLU A 75 -0.52 -6.48 14.63
C GLU A 75 0.89 -6.74 14.08
N GLU A 76 1.12 -6.41 12.80
CA GLU A 76 2.43 -6.57 12.16
C GLU A 76 3.42 -5.43 12.46
N ASP A 77 2.93 -4.21 12.76
CA ASP A 77 3.74 -3.03 13.09
C ASP A 77 3.05 -2.21 14.19
N ASP A 78 3.64 -2.21 15.40
CA ASP A 78 3.09 -1.50 16.56
C ASP A 78 2.91 0.02 16.36
N GLU A 79 3.61 0.62 15.40
CA GLU A 79 3.48 2.05 15.05
C GLU A 79 2.65 2.27 13.77
N PHE A 80 1.97 1.24 13.28
CA PHE A 80 1.22 1.28 12.02
C PHE A 80 0.15 2.38 12.02
N ASP A 81 -0.59 2.52 13.11
CA ASP A 81 -1.65 3.51 13.28
C ASP A 81 -1.14 4.94 13.06
N GLN A 82 0.01 5.26 13.66
CA GLN A 82 0.67 6.56 13.58
C GLN A 82 1.28 6.78 12.20
N LYS A 83 1.93 5.75 11.64
CA LYS A 83 2.50 5.78 10.29
C LYS A 83 1.41 5.98 9.24
N TYR A 84 0.28 5.30 9.39
CA TYR A 84 -0.88 5.41 8.52
C TYR A 84 -1.50 6.81 8.58
N ALA A 85 -1.77 7.33 9.78
CA ALA A 85 -2.32 8.66 9.96
C ALA A 85 -1.42 9.74 9.32
N ALA A 86 -0.10 9.67 9.52
CA ALA A 86 0.84 10.59 8.92
C ALA A 86 0.92 10.45 7.39
N TYR A 87 0.94 9.21 6.89
CA TYR A 87 0.97 8.93 5.45
C TYR A 87 -0.28 9.45 4.74
N SER A 88 -1.47 9.15 5.27
CA SER A 88 -2.75 9.57 4.70
C SER A 88 -2.84 11.10 4.66
N ASP A 89 -2.55 11.78 5.77
CA ASP A 89 -2.59 13.25 5.83
C ASP A 89 -1.66 13.89 4.79
N LEU A 90 -0.45 13.35 4.61
CA LEU A 90 0.50 13.84 3.60
C LEU A 90 0.02 13.56 2.17
N ARG A 91 -0.56 12.38 1.91
CA ARG A 91 -1.10 12.02 0.59
C ARG A 91 -2.34 12.83 0.22
N GLU A 92 -3.24 13.07 1.16
CA GLU A 92 -4.45 13.90 0.98
C GLU A 92 -4.08 15.37 0.67
N ARG A 93 -2.94 15.84 1.18
CA ARG A 93 -2.37 17.16 0.84
C ARG A 93 -1.67 17.21 -0.53
N GLY A 94 -1.59 16.08 -1.24
CA GLY A 94 -1.00 15.98 -2.57
C GLY A 94 0.51 15.75 -2.61
N PHE A 95 1.14 15.38 -1.47
CA PHE A 95 2.57 15.02 -1.46
C PHE A 95 2.78 13.60 -1.98
N ILE A 96 3.92 13.36 -2.65
CA ILE A 96 4.36 12.02 -3.02
C ILE A 96 5.18 11.46 -1.86
N VAL A 97 4.53 10.68 -1.01
CA VAL A 97 5.16 10.09 0.18
C VAL A 97 5.82 8.76 -0.18
N LYS A 98 7.11 8.62 0.11
CA LYS A 98 7.87 7.37 -0.03
C LYS A 98 8.52 6.99 1.30
N THR A 99 8.84 5.70 1.47
CA THR A 99 9.54 5.23 2.69
C THR A 99 10.93 5.87 2.82
N GLY A 100 11.24 6.39 4.01
CA GLY A 100 12.42 7.23 4.30
C GLY A 100 13.60 6.52 4.95
N PHE A 101 13.58 5.18 5.08
CA PHE A 101 14.49 4.39 5.94
C PHE A 101 15.98 4.73 5.80
N LYS A 102 16.43 5.15 4.61
CA LYS A 102 17.81 5.57 4.34
C LYS A 102 18.28 6.80 5.14
N PHE A 103 17.35 7.59 5.69
CA PHE A 103 17.64 8.86 6.38
C PHE A 103 17.29 8.84 7.87
N GLY A 104 16.97 7.68 8.44
CA GLY A 104 16.51 7.58 9.84
C GLY A 104 15.12 8.18 10.06
N THR A 105 14.30 8.24 9.01
CA THR A 105 12.92 8.75 9.04
C THR A 105 11.97 7.71 8.45
N HIS A 106 10.72 7.71 8.92
CA HIS A 106 9.69 6.81 8.40
C HIS A 106 9.33 7.13 6.95
N PHE A 107 9.22 8.41 6.62
CA PHE A 107 8.83 8.89 5.30
C PHE A 107 9.73 10.01 4.80
N ARG A 108 9.81 10.11 3.47
CA ARG A 108 10.31 11.27 2.74
C ARG A 108 9.20 11.82 1.84
N VAL A 109 9.12 13.13 1.77
CA VAL A 109 8.19 13.90 0.93
C VAL A 109 8.95 14.77 -0.05
#